data_AF-A0A534TJQ2-F1
#
_entry.id   AF-A0A534TJQ2-F1
#
_cell.length_a   1.000
_cell.length_b   1.000
_cell.length_c   1.000
_cell.angle_alpha   90.00
_cell.angle_beta   90.00
_cell.angle_gamma   90.00
#
_symmetry.space_group_name_H-M   'P 1'
#
loop_
_entity.id
_entity.type
_entity.pdbx_description
1 polymer ?
#
loop_
_entity_poly.entity_id
_entity_poly.type
_entity_poly.pdbx_seq_one_letter_code
_entity_poly.pdbx_strand_id
1 'polypeptide(L)'
;VAICTQYAQKGMFNLFLTIFFSTLAFACVEPFFFIGYLISIALFGLYQAIFMANAGGAWDNAKKVVEVELKEKGTPLHAASVVGDTVGDPFKDTSSVAMNPVIKFTTLFGLLAVELAIKLPDGLRFGLAVTFFLISTVFVYRSFYGMRIASED
;
A
#
# COMPACT_ATOMS: atom_id res chain seq x y z
N VAL A 1 -10.49 -8.84 18.69
CA VAL A 1 -11.30 -8.98 17.46
C VAL A 1 -11.93 -7.65 17.02
N ALA A 2 -12.75 -6.98 17.85
CA ALA A 2 -13.39 -5.72 17.44
C ALA A 2 -12.41 -4.63 16.95
N ILE A 3 -11.28 -4.45 17.65
CA ILE A 3 -10.23 -3.49 17.28
C ILE A 3 -9.70 -3.79 15.88
N CYS A 4 -9.17 -4.99 15.62
CA CYS A 4 -8.61 -5.31 14.31
C CYS A 4 -9.65 -5.22 13.19
N THR A 5 -10.91 -5.61 13.41
CA THR A 5 -11.98 -5.45 12.41
C THR A 5 -12.22 -3.98 12.04
N GLN A 6 -12.40 -3.10 13.04
CA GLN A 6 -12.70 -1.69 12.78
C GLN A 6 -11.53 -0.99 12.09
N TYR A 7 -10.29 -1.23 12.54
CA TYR A 7 -9.10 -0.61 11.95
C TYR A 7 -8.82 -1.15 10.55
N ALA A 8 -8.99 -2.46 10.31
CA ALA A 8 -8.85 -3.01 8.97
C ALA A 8 -9.87 -2.40 8.00
N GLN A 9 -11.15 -2.32 8.38
CA GLN A 9 -12.20 -1.75 7.53
C GLN A 9 -11.95 -0.27 7.20
N LYS A 10 -11.64 0.55 8.23
CA LYS A 10 -11.32 1.98 8.04
C LYS A 10 -10.05 2.17 7.19
N GLY A 11 -9.02 1.37 7.44
CA GLY A 11 -7.76 1.42 6.71
C GLY A 11 -7.91 1.05 5.24
N MET A 12 -8.61 -0.05 4.94
CA MET A 12 -8.88 -0.46 3.56
C MET A 12 -9.64 0.61 2.78
N PHE A 13 -10.64 1.24 3.40
CA PHE A 13 -11.41 2.29 2.75
C PHE A 13 -10.57 3.53 2.42
N ASN A 14 -9.74 4.00 3.36
CA ASN A 14 -8.85 5.13 3.13
C ASN A 14 -7.81 4.83 2.04
N LEU A 15 -7.23 3.63 2.05
CA LEU A 15 -6.25 3.21 1.04
C LEU A 15 -6.88 3.12 -0.35
N PHE A 16 -8.07 2.53 -0.45
CA PHE A 16 -8.81 2.46 -1.71
C PHE A 16 -9.08 3.84 -2.29
N LEU A 17 -9.61 4.77 -1.49
CA LEU A 17 -9.90 6.13 -1.97
C LEU A 17 -8.63 6.90 -2.36
N THR A 18 -7.54 6.70 -1.63
CA THR A 18 -6.23 7.25 -2.01
C THR A 18 -5.83 6.78 -3.41
N ILE A 19 -5.84 5.47 -3.66
CA ILE A 19 -5.44 4.90 -4.96
C ILE A 19 -6.41 5.33 -6.06
N PHE A 20 -7.71 5.28 -5.79
CA PHE A 20 -8.76 5.66 -6.74
C PHE A 20 -8.59 7.11 -7.22
N PHE A 21 -8.51 8.07 -6.28
CA PHE A 21 -8.39 9.48 -6.62
C PHE A 21 -7.01 9.85 -7.15
N SER A 22 -5.92 9.23 -6.69
CA SER A 22 -4.60 9.42 -7.30
C SER A 22 -4.56 8.95 -8.75
N THR A 23 -5.17 7.81 -9.05
CA THR A 23 -5.22 7.26 -10.41
C THR A 23 -5.99 8.20 -11.34
N LEU A 24 -7.15 8.68 -10.90
CA LEU A 24 -7.93 9.68 -11.65
C LEU A 24 -7.15 10.99 -11.84
N ALA A 25 -6.52 11.50 -10.78
CA ALA A 25 -5.75 12.72 -10.83
C ALA A 25 -4.66 12.62 -11.89
N PHE A 26 -3.82 11.58 -11.83
CA PHE A 26 -2.69 11.41 -12.73
C PHE A 26 -3.14 11.14 -14.18
N ALA A 27 -4.22 10.39 -14.38
CA ALA A 27 -4.80 10.17 -15.70
C ALA A 27 -5.30 11.46 -16.35
N CYS A 28 -5.81 12.41 -15.54
CA CYS A 28 -6.26 13.71 -16.03
C CYS A 28 -5.12 14.71 -16.28
N VAL A 29 -3.94 14.57 -15.65
CA VAL A 29 -2.82 15.52 -15.83
C VAL A 29 -2.29 15.52 -17.26
N GLU A 30 -1.82 14.37 -17.73
CA GLU A 30 -1.24 14.21 -19.06
C GLU A 30 -1.10 12.70 -19.36
N PRO A 31 -1.57 12.22 -20.53
CA PRO A 31 -1.51 10.80 -20.87
C PRO A 31 -0.11 10.16 -20.91
N PHE A 32 0.90 10.82 -21.48
CA PHE A 32 2.27 10.25 -21.55
C PHE A 32 2.91 10.14 -20.18
N PHE A 33 2.71 11.12 -19.31
CA PHE A 33 3.06 11.07 -17.90
C PHE A 33 2.41 9.88 -17.21
N PHE A 34 1.11 9.67 -17.44
CA PHE A 34 0.39 8.55 -16.84
C PHE A 34 0.92 7.19 -17.31
N ILE A 35 1.27 7.05 -18.59
CA ILE A 35 1.91 5.84 -19.13
C ILE A 35 3.26 5.59 -18.43
N GLY A 36 4.08 6.63 -18.27
CA GLY A 36 5.35 6.54 -17.53
C GLY A 36 5.15 6.09 -16.08
N TYR A 37 4.12 6.63 -15.42
CA TYR A 37 3.72 6.21 -14.07
C TYR A 37 3.29 4.74 -14.01
N LEU A 38 2.51 4.25 -14.98
CA LEU A 38 2.09 2.84 -15.03
C LEU A 38 3.27 1.87 -15.19
N ILE A 39 4.26 2.23 -16.03
CA ILE A 39 5.48 1.44 -16.19
C ILE A 39 6.28 1.45 -14.88
N SER A 40 6.41 2.62 -14.26
CA SER A 40 7.13 2.79 -12.99
C SER A 40 6.50 1.95 -11.86
N ILE A 41 5.19 2.07 -11.63
CA ILE A 41 4.53 1.32 -10.55
C ILE A 41 4.58 -0.19 -10.79
N ALA A 42 4.55 -0.65 -12.05
CA ALA A 42 4.69 -2.06 -12.37
C ALA A 42 6.10 -2.58 -12.04
N LEU A 43 7.15 -1.86 -12.46
CA LEU A 43 8.54 -2.27 -12.22
C LEU A 43 8.90 -2.18 -10.74
N PHE A 44 8.82 -0.99 -10.16
CA PHE A 44 9.22 -0.76 -8.76
C PHE A 44 8.29 -1.49 -7.79
N GLY A 45 6.98 -1.52 -8.06
CA GLY A 45 6.02 -2.21 -7.22
C GLY A 45 6.23 -3.72 -7.20
N LEU A 46 6.61 -4.34 -8.33
CA LEU A 46 6.94 -5.77 -8.39
C LEU A 46 8.16 -6.10 -7.52
N TYR A 47 9.27 -5.39 -7.70
CA TYR A 47 10.48 -5.65 -6.91
C TYR A 47 10.27 -5.37 -5.42
N GLN A 48 9.51 -4.31 -5.08
CA GLN A 48 9.15 -3.99 -3.71
C GLN A 48 8.28 -5.11 -3.09
N ALA A 49 7.33 -5.67 -3.84
CA ALA A 49 6.49 -6.76 -3.36
C ALA A 49 7.31 -8.02 -3.05
N ILE A 50 8.22 -8.40 -3.96
CA ILE A 50 9.12 -9.54 -3.79
C ILE A 50 10.04 -9.33 -2.58
N PHE A 51 10.62 -8.14 -2.45
CA PHE A 51 11.48 -7.81 -1.31
C PHE A 51 10.73 -7.98 0.02
N MET A 52 9.54 -7.38 0.16
CA MET A 52 8.77 -7.45 1.40
C MET A 52 8.33 -8.87 1.74
N ALA A 53 7.89 -9.65 0.74
CA ALA A 53 7.50 -11.05 0.94
C ALA A 53 8.69 -11.91 1.41
N ASN A 54 9.84 -11.78 0.75
CA ASN A 54 11.04 -12.56 1.08
C ASN A 54 11.65 -12.14 2.42
N ALA A 55 11.74 -10.83 2.70
CA ALA A 55 12.29 -10.33 3.96
C ALA A 55 11.45 -10.79 5.15
N GLY A 56 10.12 -10.62 5.09
CA GLY A 56 9.23 -11.06 6.16
C GLY A 56 9.22 -12.58 6.33
N GLY A 57 9.22 -13.35 5.23
CA GLY A 57 9.31 -14.81 5.28
C GLY A 57 10.65 -15.31 5.85
N ALA A 58 11.76 -14.63 5.55
CA ALA A 58 13.07 -14.97 6.11
C ALA A 58 13.11 -14.75 7.63
N TRP A 59 12.55 -13.65 8.14
CA TRP A 59 12.47 -13.41 9.58
C TRP A 59 11.58 -14.42 10.32
N ASP A 60 10.43 -14.79 9.76
CA ASP A 60 9.58 -15.83 10.36
C ASP A 60 10.28 -17.19 10.40
N ASN A 61 10.91 -17.58 9.29
CA ASN A 61 11.65 -18.84 9.22
C ASN A 61 12.84 -18.85 10.18
N ALA A 62 13.57 -17.74 10.33
CA ALA A 62 14.65 -17.61 11.30
C ALA A 62 14.13 -17.80 12.74
N LYS A 63 12.98 -17.19 13.08
CA LYS A 63 12.31 -17.43 14.37
C LYS A 63 11.93 -18.92 14.53
N LYS A 64 11.39 -19.57 13.50
CA LYS A 64 11.05 -21.00 13.55
C LYS A 64 12.25 -21.92 13.79
N VAL A 65 13.41 -21.62 13.20
CA VAL A 65 14.65 -22.35 13.49
C VAL A 65 15.02 -22.25 14.97
N VAL A 66 14.96 -21.05 15.56
CA VAL A 66 15.24 -20.85 17.00
C VAL A 66 14.24 -21.60 17.88
N GLU A 67 12.96 -21.60 17.50
CA GLU A 67 11.88 -22.22 18.27
C GLU A 67 11.88 -23.75 18.22
N VAL A 68 12.20 -24.34 17.07
CA VAL A 68 11.98 -25.77 16.78
C VAL A 68 13.27 -26.55 16.72
N GLU A 69 14.30 -26.05 16.02
CA GLU A 69 15.56 -26.76 15.83
C GLU A 69 16.50 -26.53 17.02
N LEU A 70 16.72 -25.27 17.40
CA LEU A 70 17.59 -24.92 18.52
C LEU A 70 16.91 -25.11 19.88
N LYS A 71 15.57 -25.07 19.91
CA LYS A 71 14.73 -25.18 21.14
C LYS A 71 15.06 -24.12 22.19
N GLU A 72 15.50 -22.94 21.76
CA GLU A 72 15.96 -21.85 22.63
C GLU A 72 14.84 -20.83 22.95
N LYS A 73 13.61 -21.30 23.18
CA LYS A 73 12.50 -20.40 23.53
C LYS A 73 12.75 -19.68 24.86
N GLY A 74 12.42 -18.39 24.91
CA GLY A 74 12.61 -17.55 26.10
C GLY A 74 14.03 -17.05 26.32
N THR A 75 14.96 -17.35 25.41
CA THR A 75 16.32 -16.79 25.43
C THR A 75 16.36 -15.39 24.81
N PRO A 76 17.44 -14.62 25.03
CA PRO A 76 17.66 -13.36 24.31
C PRO A 76 17.67 -13.52 22.78
N LEU A 77 18.13 -14.67 22.26
CA LEU A 77 18.09 -14.97 20.83
C LEU A 77 16.64 -15.10 20.32
N HIS A 78 15.79 -15.80 21.06
CA HIS A 78 14.37 -15.93 20.72
C HIS A 78 13.66 -14.58 20.77
N ALA A 79 13.94 -13.75 21.77
CA ALA A 79 13.39 -12.40 21.83
C ALA A 79 13.78 -11.56 20.60
N ALA A 80 15.04 -11.63 20.17
CA ALA A 80 15.51 -10.92 18.97
C ALA A 80 14.85 -11.43 17.67
N SER A 81 14.67 -12.75 17.52
CA SER A 81 14.00 -13.31 16.34
C SER A 81 12.50 -13.02 16.30
N VAL A 82 11.84 -12.94 17.46
CA VAL A 82 10.45 -12.46 17.57
C VAL A 82 10.34 -11.00 17.12
N VAL A 83 11.27 -10.12 17.53
CA VAL A 83 11.28 -8.72 17.05
C VAL A 83 11.40 -8.68 15.52
N GLY A 84 12.30 -9.48 14.92
CA GLY A 84 12.43 -9.57 13.47
C GLY A 84 11.14 -9.99 12.77
N ASP A 85 10.47 -11.03 13.27
CA ASP A 85 9.19 -11.50 12.71
C ASP A 85 8.07 -10.46 12.87
N THR A 86 7.98 -9.76 14.01
CA THR A 86 6.97 -8.70 14.19
C THR A 86 7.16 -7.51 13.23
N VAL A 87 8.39 -7.23 12.79
CA VAL A 87 8.67 -6.26 11.72
C VAL A 87 8.31 -6.84 10.35
N GLY A 88 8.49 -8.15 10.16
CA GLY A 88 8.20 -8.88 8.93
C GLY A 88 6.72 -9.15 8.65
N ASP A 89 5.87 -9.23 9.69
CA ASP A 89 4.45 -9.56 9.55
C ASP A 89 3.68 -8.57 8.65
N PRO A 90 3.77 -7.23 8.84
CA PRO A 90 3.14 -6.28 7.91
C PRO A 90 3.68 -6.39 6.49
N PHE A 91 4.95 -6.75 6.31
CA PHE A 91 5.60 -6.87 5.02
C PHE A 91 5.08 -8.08 4.24
N LYS A 92 5.11 -9.27 4.85
CA LYS A 92 4.76 -10.54 4.17
C LYS A 92 3.25 -10.75 4.05
N ASP A 93 2.46 -10.30 5.03
CA ASP A 93 1.03 -10.63 5.08
C ASP A 93 0.11 -9.49 4.61
N THR A 94 0.60 -8.24 4.58
CA THR A 94 -0.22 -7.09 4.21
C THR A 94 0.32 -6.36 2.97
N SER A 95 1.46 -5.69 3.08
CA SER A 95 1.94 -4.77 2.06
C SER A 95 2.39 -5.46 0.76
N SER A 96 3.08 -6.60 0.84
CA SER A 96 3.53 -7.34 -0.35
C SER A 96 2.35 -7.93 -1.14
N VAL A 97 1.43 -8.62 -0.45
CA VAL A 97 0.24 -9.22 -1.05
C VAL A 97 -0.67 -8.15 -1.67
N ALA A 98 -0.79 -6.98 -1.04
CA ALA A 98 -1.58 -5.86 -1.55
C ALA A 98 -1.00 -5.24 -2.82
N MET A 99 0.30 -5.40 -3.12
CA MET A 99 0.91 -4.67 -4.22
C MET A 99 0.44 -5.12 -5.61
N ASN A 100 0.16 -6.42 -5.76
CA ASN A 100 -0.39 -6.97 -7.01
C ASN A 100 -1.77 -6.38 -7.37
N PRO A 101 -2.80 -6.38 -6.49
CA PRO A 101 -4.06 -5.74 -6.79
C PRO A 101 -3.93 -4.22 -6.96
N VAL A 102 -3.03 -3.53 -6.25
CA VAL A 102 -2.78 -2.10 -6.46
C VAL A 102 -2.29 -1.81 -7.88
N ILE A 103 -1.30 -2.58 -8.37
CA ILE A 103 -0.76 -2.42 -9.73
C ILE A 103 -1.84 -2.75 -10.77
N LYS A 104 -2.53 -3.89 -10.62
CA LYS A 104 -3.59 -4.31 -11.56
C LYS A 104 -4.78 -3.35 -11.60
N PHE A 105 -5.20 -2.84 -10.44
CA PHE A 105 -6.26 -1.85 -10.37
C PHE A 105 -5.82 -0.56 -11.06
N THR A 106 -4.69 0.02 -10.65
CA THR A 106 -4.18 1.28 -11.19
C THR A 106 -3.99 1.21 -12.71
N THR A 107 -3.50 0.08 -13.23
CA THR A 107 -3.33 -0.13 -14.68
C THR A 107 -4.66 -0.27 -15.42
N LEU A 108 -5.51 -1.21 -15.03
CA LEU A 108 -6.77 -1.48 -15.74
C LEU A 108 -7.75 -0.31 -15.63
N PHE A 109 -7.95 0.21 -14.41
CA PHE A 109 -8.81 1.37 -14.18
C PHE A 109 -8.19 2.64 -14.77
N GLY A 110 -6.88 2.81 -14.67
CA GLY A 110 -6.17 3.96 -15.19
C GLY A 110 -6.31 4.14 -16.70
N LEU A 111 -6.26 3.05 -17.47
CA LEU A 111 -6.46 3.12 -18.92
C LEU A 111 -7.86 3.63 -19.28
N LEU A 112 -8.90 3.17 -18.56
CA LEU A 112 -10.26 3.68 -18.72
C LEU A 112 -10.36 5.17 -18.32
N ALA A 113 -9.68 5.56 -17.26
CA ALA A 113 -9.64 6.95 -16.80
C ALA A 113 -8.95 7.87 -17.81
N VAL A 114 -7.86 7.43 -18.45
CA VAL A 114 -7.20 8.17 -19.53
C VAL A 114 -8.12 8.34 -20.74
N GLU A 115 -8.82 7.27 -21.15
CA GLU A 115 -9.76 7.34 -22.27
C GLU A 115 -10.89 8.37 -22.03
N LEU A 116 -11.34 8.48 -20.77
CA LEU A 116 -12.29 9.52 -20.38
C LEU A 116 -11.64 10.91 -20.39
N ALA A 117 -10.43 11.03 -19.85
CA ALA A 117 -9.74 12.31 -19.72
C ALA A 117 -9.45 12.97 -21.07
N ILE A 118 -9.07 12.20 -22.10
CA ILE A 118 -8.78 12.74 -23.45
C ILE A 118 -10.02 13.28 -24.17
N LYS A 119 -11.23 12.88 -23.74
CA LYS A 119 -12.50 13.37 -24.31
C LYS A 119 -12.97 14.68 -23.67
N LEU A 120 -12.32 15.14 -22.60
CA LEU A 120 -12.70 16.35 -21.86
C LEU A 120 -11.96 17.60 -22.38
N PRO A 121 -12.59 18.78 -22.31
CA PRO A 121 -11.89 20.05 -22.54
C PRO A 121 -10.73 20.24 -21.56
N ASP A 122 -9.62 20.81 -22.01
CA ASP A 122 -8.40 20.95 -21.20
C ASP A 122 -8.64 21.65 -19.86
N GLY A 123 -9.39 22.75 -19.84
CA GLY A 123 -9.68 23.47 -18.59
C GLY A 123 -10.42 22.60 -17.56
N LEU A 124 -11.39 21.79 -18.00
CA LEU A 124 -12.12 20.88 -17.12
C LEU A 124 -11.22 19.72 -16.68
N ARG A 125 -10.44 19.16 -17.60
CA ARG A 125 -9.50 18.07 -17.34
C ARG A 125 -8.47 18.46 -16.27
N PHE A 126 -7.84 19.63 -16.39
CA PHE A 126 -6.90 20.12 -15.38
C PHE A 126 -7.59 20.46 -14.06
N GLY A 127 -8.79 21.06 -14.09
CA GLY A 127 -9.58 21.31 -12.87
C GLY A 127 -9.91 20.03 -12.10
N LEU A 128 -10.29 18.97 -12.82
CA LEU A 128 -10.52 17.64 -12.23
C LEU A 128 -9.24 17.02 -11.69
N ALA A 129 -8.13 17.12 -12.42
CA ALA A 129 -6.82 16.60 -11.97
C ALA A 129 -6.43 17.19 -10.61
N VAL A 130 -6.53 18.52 -10.46
CA VAL A 130 -6.23 19.20 -9.19
C VAL A 130 -7.21 18.78 -8.10
N THR A 131 -8.50 18.72 -8.40
CA THR A 131 -9.54 18.34 -7.43
C THR A 131 -9.31 16.92 -6.90
N PHE A 132 -9.11 15.95 -7.79
CA PHE A 132 -8.84 14.57 -7.40
C PHE A 132 -7.52 14.43 -6.63
N PHE A 133 -6.49 15.18 -7.01
CA PHE A 133 -5.22 15.17 -6.28
C PHE A 133 -5.36 15.67 -4.84
N LEU A 134 -6.12 16.75 -4.63
CA LEU A 134 -6.42 17.28 -3.30
C LEU A 134 -7.20 16.28 -2.45
N ILE A 135 -8.23 15.64 -3.03
CA ILE A 135 -9.01 14.60 -2.36
C ILE A 135 -8.09 13.44 -1.95
N SER A 136 -7.24 12.96 -2.87
CA SER A 136 -6.28 11.90 -2.56
C SER A 136 -5.35 12.29 -1.40
N THR A 137 -4.79 13.49 -1.43
CA THR A 137 -3.92 14.01 -0.37
C THR A 137 -4.62 14.04 1.00
N VAL A 138 -5.90 14.39 1.04
CA VAL A 138 -6.72 14.32 2.27
C VAL A 138 -6.81 12.87 2.78
N PHE A 139 -7.05 11.90 1.90
CA PHE A 139 -7.11 10.48 2.31
C PHE A 139 -5.74 9.91 2.72
N VAL A 140 -4.65 10.35 2.09
CA VAL A 140 -3.28 10.06 2.55
C VAL A 140 -3.10 10.58 3.97
N TYR A 141 -3.40 11.85 4.22
CA TYR A 141 -3.28 12.45 5.54
C TYR A 141 -4.13 11.70 6.59
N ARG A 142 -5.39 11.40 6.25
CA ARG A 142 -6.28 10.61 7.12
C ARG A 142 -5.73 9.22 7.42
N SER A 143 -5.06 8.59 6.46
CA SER A 143 -4.44 7.28 6.65
C SER A 143 -3.32 7.33 7.70
N PHE A 144 -2.44 8.33 7.64
CA PHE A 144 -1.29 8.43 8.54
C PHE A 144 -1.59 9.04 9.92
N TYR A 145 -2.53 9.99 9.97
CA TYR A 145 -2.79 10.78 11.18
C TYR A 145 -4.18 10.54 11.76
N GLY A 146 -5.19 10.35 10.92
CA GLY A 146 -6.57 10.15 11.36
C GLY A 146 -6.90 8.73 11.86
N MET A 147 -6.00 7.78 11.68
CA MET A 147 -6.14 6.39 12.16
C MET A 147 -5.25 6.07 13.36
N ARG A 148 -4.56 7.05 13.94
CA ARG A 148 -3.76 6.82 15.14
C ARG A 148 -4.69 6.53 16.31
N ILE A 149 -4.41 5.44 17.01
CA ILE A 149 -5.06 5.14 18.29
C ILE A 149 -4.49 6.15 19.28
N ALA A 150 -5.31 7.05 19.81
CA ALA A 150 -4.90 7.88 20.92
C ALA A 150 -4.62 6.96 22.12
N SER A 151 -3.44 7.07 22.71
CA SER A 151 -3.22 6.51 24.04
C SER A 151 -4.10 7.30 24.99
N GLU A 152 -5.04 6.63 25.66
CA GLU A 152 -5.59 7.16 26.90
C GLU A 152 -4.42 7.17 27.89
N ASP A 153 -3.93 8.37 28.22
CA ASP A 153 -3.07 8.60 29.38
C ASP A 153 -3.88 8.41 30.67
#